data_AF-A0A2V6T2F1-F1
#
_entry.id   AF-A0A2V6T2F1-F1
#
_cell.length_a   1.000
_cell.length_b   1.000
_cell.length_c   1.000
_cell.angle_alpha   90.00
_cell.angle_beta   90.00
_cell.angle_gamma   90.00
#
_symmetry.space_group_name_H-M   'P 1'
#
loop_
_entity.id
_entity.type
_entity.pdbx_description
1 polymer ?
#
loop_
_entity_poly.entity_id
_entity_poly.type
_entity_poly.pdbx_seq_one_letter_code
_entity_poly.pdbx_strand_id
1 'polypeptide(L)'
;MVVACAFLLGAAARVEGGQWRRAFLRTLPDDAFAIVETGPDGRRQRHLPHHGVDGQVDAAHLRSALSRLHQVKWADPADAQRARQHLLEHLAGLRTRGIGEREAPGDSLTPGRGD
;
A
#
# COMPACT_ATOMS: atom_id res chain seq x y z
N MET A 1 31.36 5.42 26.75
CA MET A 1 30.42 5.17 25.64
C MET A 1 29.03 5.06 26.24
N VAL A 2 28.11 5.99 25.94
CA VAL A 2 26.68 5.81 26.19
C VAL A 2 25.97 6.38 24.97
N VAL A 3 25.55 5.49 24.06
CA VAL A 3 24.70 5.86 22.92
C VAL A 3 23.27 5.86 23.44
N ALA A 4 22.71 7.04 23.70
CA ALA A 4 21.30 7.20 23.98
C ALA A 4 20.54 7.14 22.64
N CYS A 5 20.07 5.95 22.28
CA CYS A 5 19.09 5.76 21.21
C CYS A 5 17.76 6.38 21.64
N ALA A 6 17.56 7.65 21.30
CA ALA A 6 16.25 8.28 21.35
C ALA A 6 15.39 7.71 20.20
N PHE A 7 14.57 6.69 20.53
CA PHE A 7 13.48 6.26 19.67
C PHE A 7 12.44 7.40 19.60
N LEU A 8 12.56 8.23 18.58
CA LEU A 8 11.54 9.20 18.22
C LEU A 8 10.28 8.43 17.84
N LEU A 9 9.24 8.58 18.67
CA LEU A 9 7.86 8.18 18.39
C LEU A 9 7.45 8.71 17.01
N GLY A 10 7.37 7.82 16.03
CA GLY A 10 6.75 8.09 14.75
C GLY A 10 5.25 8.24 14.93
N ALA A 11 4.78 9.48 15.10
CA ALA A 11 3.36 9.79 14.96
C ALA A 11 2.94 9.47 13.51
N ALA A 12 2.25 8.36 13.33
CA ALA A 12 1.62 7.98 12.07
C ALA A 12 0.51 9.00 11.75
N ALA A 13 0.89 10.12 11.13
CA ALA A 13 -0.04 10.97 10.43
C ALA A 13 -0.67 10.11 9.34
N ARG A 14 -1.90 9.67 9.59
CA ARG A 14 -2.71 9.00 8.58
C ARG A 14 -2.98 10.05 7.52
N VAL A 15 -2.23 10.01 6.42
CA VAL A 15 -2.55 10.77 5.23
C VAL A 15 -3.91 10.26 4.78
N GLU A 16 -4.95 11.05 5.07
CA GLU A 16 -6.27 10.88 4.52
C GLU A 16 -6.11 10.84 3.00
N GLY A 17 -6.73 9.84 2.36
CA GLY A 17 -6.61 9.53 0.93
C GLY A 17 -7.09 10.68 0.03
N GLY A 18 -6.30 11.74 -0.04
CA GLY A 18 -6.53 12.93 -0.83
C GLY A 18 -6.23 12.65 -2.29
N GLN A 19 -7.03 13.27 -3.17
CA GLN A 19 -6.77 13.28 -4.61
C GLN A 19 -5.31 13.67 -4.88
N TRP A 20 -4.52 12.72 -5.39
CA TRP A 20 -3.16 13.01 -5.77
C TRP A 20 -3.12 14.03 -6.89
N ARG A 21 -2.29 15.07 -6.69
CA ARG A 21 -1.99 16.03 -7.75
C ARG A 21 -1.22 15.29 -8.85
N ARG A 22 -1.52 15.58 -10.12
CA ARG A 22 -0.79 15.01 -11.28
C ARG A 22 0.73 15.17 -11.19
N ALA A 23 1.21 16.23 -10.53
CA ALA A 23 2.64 16.45 -10.30
C ALA A 23 3.26 15.37 -9.40
N PHE A 24 2.58 14.97 -8.34
CA PHE A 24 3.05 13.93 -7.42
C PHE A 24 3.06 12.55 -8.10
N LEU A 25 2.03 12.21 -8.87
CA LEU A 25 2.00 10.95 -9.62
C LEU A 25 3.19 10.79 -10.57
N ARG A 26 3.70 11.88 -11.14
CA ARG A 26 4.85 11.82 -12.06
C ARG A 26 6.16 11.46 -11.38
N THR A 27 6.31 11.76 -10.09
CA THR A 27 7.53 11.49 -9.32
C THR A 27 7.58 10.08 -8.75
N LEU A 28 6.46 9.35 -8.79
CA LEU A 28 6.41 7.98 -8.29
C LEU A 28 7.17 7.01 -9.22
N PRO A 29 7.88 6.03 -8.65
CA PRO A 29 8.49 4.93 -9.40
C PRO A 29 7.40 4.03 -10.00
N ASP A 30 7.79 3.16 -10.92
CA ASP A 30 6.83 2.29 -11.62
C ASP A 30 6.14 1.29 -10.70
N ASP A 31 6.84 0.79 -9.68
CA ASP A 31 6.29 -0.12 -8.67
C ASP A 31 5.11 0.49 -7.89
N ALA A 32 4.94 1.82 -7.93
CA ALA A 32 3.78 2.48 -7.33
C ALA A 32 2.47 2.25 -8.10
N PHE A 33 2.54 1.66 -9.30
CA PHE A 33 1.45 1.46 -10.24
C PHE A 33 1.20 -0.04 -10.45
N ALA A 34 -0.04 -0.42 -10.71
CA ALA A 34 -0.37 -1.84 -10.91
C ALA A 34 0.22 -2.39 -12.22
N ILE A 35 0.26 -1.57 -13.26
CA ILE A 35 0.81 -1.88 -14.58
C ILE A 35 1.40 -0.60 -15.18
N VAL A 36 2.49 -0.75 -15.93
CA VAL A 36 2.97 0.27 -16.85
C VAL A 36 3.03 -0.28 -18.27
N GLU A 37 2.12 0.20 -19.12
CA GLU A 37 2.08 -0.14 -20.54
C GLU A 37 3.02 0.78 -21.32
N THR A 38 3.63 0.25 -22.38
CA THR A 38 4.36 1.06 -23.36
C THR A 38 3.59 1.06 -24.67
N GLY A 39 3.15 2.25 -25.09
CA GLY A 39 2.41 2.42 -26.33
C GLY A 39 3.30 2.23 -27.57
N PRO A 40 2.70 2.12 -28.77
CA PRO A 40 3.42 2.01 -30.04
C PRO A 40 4.35 3.20 -30.33
N ASP A 41 4.05 4.36 -29.75
CA ASP A 41 4.83 5.60 -29.85
C ASP A 41 5.93 5.70 -28.77
N GLY A 42 6.14 4.63 -27.99
CA GLY A 42 7.10 4.58 -26.88
C GLY A 42 6.63 5.31 -25.62
N ARG A 43 5.41 5.86 -25.59
CA ARG A 43 4.91 6.56 -24.39
C ARG A 43 4.45 5.55 -23.34
N ARG A 44 4.84 5.81 -22.09
CA ARG A 44 4.47 4.97 -20.95
C ARG A 44 3.15 5.43 -20.32
N GLN A 45 2.20 4.52 -20.19
CA GLN A 45 0.95 4.72 -19.49
C GLN A 45 0.96 3.93 -18.19
N ARG A 46 0.85 4.63 -17.06
CA ARG A 46 0.94 4.03 -15.72
C ARG A 46 -0.44 4.00 -15.10
N HIS A 47 -0.90 2.82 -14.69
CA HIS A 47 -2.28 2.59 -14.29
C HIS A 47 -2.40 2.28 -12.81
N LEU A 48 -3.51 2.74 -12.21
CA LEU A 48 -3.93 2.36 -10.85
C LEU A 48 -2.83 2.53 -9.78
N PRO A 49 -2.36 3.78 -9.56
CA PRO A 49 -1.36 4.04 -8.54
C PRO A 49 -1.94 3.76 -7.14
N HIS A 50 -1.13 3.14 -6.28
CA HIS A 50 -1.57 2.66 -4.97
C HIS A 50 -0.51 2.75 -3.86
N HIS A 51 0.65 3.37 -4.12
CA HIS A 51 1.65 3.68 -3.10
C HIS A 51 1.54 5.13 -2.64
N GLY A 52 1.78 5.38 -1.36
CA GLY A 52 1.79 6.69 -0.73
C GLY A 52 3.05 7.51 -1.01
N VAL A 53 3.11 8.69 -0.38
CA VAL A 53 4.24 9.64 -0.47
C VAL A 53 5.56 9.08 0.05
N ASP A 54 5.49 8.11 0.94
CA ASP A 54 6.60 7.37 1.53
C ASP A 54 7.03 6.17 0.66
N GLY A 55 6.34 5.94 -0.47
CA GLY A 55 6.56 4.80 -1.35
C GLY A 55 5.97 3.49 -0.83
N GLN A 56 5.27 3.49 0.30
CA GLN A 56 4.62 2.30 0.87
C GLN A 56 3.22 2.11 0.29
N VAL A 57 2.70 0.89 0.34
CA VAL A 57 1.33 0.61 -0.09
C VAL A 57 0.33 1.38 0.78
N ASP A 58 -0.48 2.23 0.14
CA ASP A 58 -1.56 2.97 0.79
C ASP A 58 -2.87 2.17 0.68
N ALA A 59 -3.43 1.77 1.82
CA ALA A 59 -4.62 0.92 1.85
C ALA A 59 -5.86 1.59 1.22
N ALA A 60 -6.00 2.91 1.32
CA ALA A 60 -7.13 3.64 0.73
C ALA A 60 -7.00 3.72 -0.79
N HIS A 61 -5.80 4.02 -1.29
CA HIS A 61 -5.51 4.05 -2.72
C HIS A 61 -5.55 2.65 -3.34
N LEU A 62 -5.09 1.61 -2.63
CA LEU A 62 -5.21 0.22 -3.07
C LEU A 62 -6.66 -0.23 -3.25
N ARG A 63 -7.55 0.08 -2.29
CA ARG A 63 -8.99 -0.23 -2.43
C ARG A 63 -9.60 0.53 -3.60
N SER A 64 -9.23 1.80 -3.76
CA SER A 64 -9.68 2.63 -4.87
C SER A 64 -9.21 2.05 -6.22
N ALA A 65 -7.96 1.60 -6.30
CA ALA A 65 -7.41 0.94 -7.49
C ALA A 65 -8.18 -0.32 -7.85
N LEU A 66 -8.45 -1.21 -6.89
CA LEU A 66 -9.25 -2.41 -7.09
C LEU A 66 -10.66 -2.09 -7.62
N SER A 67 -11.31 -1.06 -7.07
CA SER A 67 -12.66 -0.66 -7.53
C SER A 67 -12.69 -0.12 -8.97
N ARG A 68 -11.57 0.43 -9.45
CA ARG A 68 -11.45 1.07 -10.77
C ARG A 68 -10.90 0.16 -11.86
N LEU A 69 -10.51 -1.08 -11.55
CA LEU A 69 -9.96 -2.05 -12.52
C LEU A 69 -10.83 -2.17 -13.78
N HIS A 70 -12.16 -2.23 -13.62
CA HIS A 70 -13.11 -2.36 -14.73
C HIS A 70 -13.25 -1.10 -15.60
N GLN A 71 -12.73 0.04 -15.15
CA GLN A 71 -12.82 1.34 -15.83
C GLN A 71 -11.58 1.63 -16.69
N VAL A 72 -10.49 0.87 -16.49
CA VAL A 72 -9.25 1.05 -17.24
C VAL A 72 -9.43 0.46 -18.64
N LYS A 73 -9.00 1.23 -19.64
CA LYS A 73 -8.90 0.77 -21.02
C LYS A 73 -7.51 0.15 -21.20
N TRP A 74 -7.46 -1.17 -21.23
CA TRP A 74 -6.22 -1.93 -21.37
C TRP A 74 -5.79 -2.01 -22.83
N ALA A 75 -4.50 -1.83 -23.09
CA ALA A 75 -3.92 -2.08 -24.40
C ALA A 75 -3.83 -3.58 -24.68
N ASP A 76 -3.35 -4.36 -23.70
CA ASP A 76 -3.40 -5.83 -23.70
C ASP A 76 -4.44 -6.31 -22.68
N PRO A 77 -5.47 -7.07 -23.08
CA PRO A 77 -6.46 -7.63 -22.15
C PRO A 77 -5.86 -8.43 -20.99
N ALA A 78 -4.67 -9.03 -21.15
CA ALA A 78 -3.98 -9.73 -20.07
C ALA A 78 -3.46 -8.79 -18.97
N ASP A 79 -3.25 -7.49 -19.26
CA ASP A 79 -2.88 -6.49 -18.26
C ASP A 79 -3.96 -6.35 -17.18
N ALA A 80 -5.24 -6.50 -17.53
CA ALA A 80 -6.32 -6.44 -16.54
C ALA A 80 -6.17 -7.51 -15.45
N GLN A 81 -5.81 -8.73 -15.85
CA GLN A 81 -5.61 -9.84 -14.93
C GLN A 81 -4.31 -9.67 -14.13
N ARG A 82 -3.21 -9.24 -14.79
CA ARG A 82 -1.94 -8.96 -14.12
C ARG A 82 -2.08 -7.85 -13.07
N ALA A 83 -2.77 -6.75 -13.42
CA ALA A 83 -3.10 -5.67 -12.48
C ALA A 83 -3.92 -6.16 -11.29
N ARG A 84 -4.92 -7.02 -11.54
CA ARG A 84 -5.74 -7.61 -10.47
C ARG A 84 -4.91 -8.47 -9.53
N GLN A 85 -4.03 -9.32 -10.05
CA GLN A 85 -3.14 -10.17 -9.26
C GLN A 85 -2.22 -9.32 -8.38
N HIS A 86 -1.52 -8.36 -8.98
CA HIS A 86 -0.64 -7.41 -8.29
C HIS A 86 -1.32 -6.71 -7.11
N LEU A 87 -2.52 -6.14 -7.33
CA LEU A 87 -3.26 -5.45 -6.27
C LEU A 87 -3.74 -6.40 -5.16
N LEU A 88 -4.11 -7.64 -5.51
CA LEU A 88 -4.52 -8.65 -4.52
C LEU A 88 -3.34 -9.13 -3.67
N GLU A 89 -2.14 -9.24 -4.24
CA GLU A 89 -0.92 -9.57 -3.52
C GLU A 89 -0.58 -8.50 -2.48
N HIS A 90 -0.65 -7.22 -2.86
CA HIS A 90 -0.50 -6.13 -1.90
C HIS A 90 -1.57 -6.16 -0.80
N LEU A 91 -2.83 -6.44 -1.15
CA LEU A 91 -3.91 -6.54 -0.16
C LEU A 91 -3.67 -7.69 0.82
N ALA A 92 -3.20 -8.84 0.35
CA ALA A 92 -2.82 -9.97 1.19
C ALA A 92 -1.64 -9.60 2.11
N GLY A 93 -0.62 -8.94 1.58
CA GLY A 93 0.53 -8.47 2.36
C GLY A 93 0.14 -7.50 3.49
N LEU A 94 -0.78 -6.56 3.24
CA LEU A 94 -1.30 -5.66 4.27
C LEU A 94 -2.07 -6.41 5.37
N ARG A 95 -2.84 -7.45 5.00
CA ARG A 95 -3.55 -8.28 5.98
C ARG A 95 -2.55 -8.98 6.88
N THR A 96 -1.54 -9.65 6.32
CA THR A 96 -0.51 -10.38 7.08
C THR A 96 0.26 -9.49 8.05
N ARG A 97 0.54 -8.23 7.67
CA ARG A 97 1.18 -7.26 8.59
C ARG A 97 0.24 -6.87 9.73
N GLY A 98 -1.02 -6.59 9.42
CA GLY A 98 -2.02 -6.19 10.42
C GLY A 98 -2.43 -7.31 11.40
N ILE A 99 -2.37 -8.59 11.01
CA ILE A 99 -2.52 -9.71 11.98
C ILE A 99 -1.25 -9.89 12.84
N GLY A 100 -0.06 -9.68 12.30
CA GLY A 100 1.20 -9.76 13.07
C GLY A 100 1.39 -8.63 14.09
N GLU A 101 0.87 -7.43 13.82
CA GLU A 101 0.95 -6.27 14.74
C GLU A 101 -0.11 -6.30 15.86
N ARG A 102 -1.19 -7.08 15.70
CA ARG A 102 -2.29 -7.17 16.68
C ARG A 102 -2.04 -8.19 17.79
N GLU A 103 -1.06 -9.07 17.65
CA GLU A 103 -0.78 -10.16 18.58
C GLU A 103 0.60 -9.99 19.23
N ALA A 104 0.73 -8.98 20.08
CA ALA A 104 1.59 -9.07 21.26
C ALA A 104 0.66 -9.16 22.47
N PRO A 105 0.36 -10.37 22.98
CA PRO A 105 -0.32 -10.52 24.27
C PRO A 105 0.59 -9.97 25.36
N GLY A 106 0.37 -8.70 25.72
CA GLY A 106 0.86 -8.10 26.94
C GLY A 106 0.21 -8.79 28.13
N ASP A 107 0.89 -9.81 28.63
CA ASP A 107 1.06 -10.14 30.04
C ASP A 107 0.01 -9.58 31.01
N SER A 108 -0.91 -10.43 31.43
CA SER A 108 -1.55 -10.35 32.76
C SER A 108 -2.08 -11.73 33.13
N LEU A 109 -1.13 -12.62 33.40
CA LEU A 109 -1.35 -13.76 34.28
C LEU A 109 -1.56 -13.20 35.70
N THR A 110 -2.81 -13.08 36.14
CA THR A 110 -3.11 -13.16 37.58
C THR A 110 -3.94 -14.41 37.82
N PRO A 111 -3.36 -15.49 38.40
CA PRO A 111 -4.18 -16.50 39.03
C PRO A 111 -4.75 -15.88 40.30
N GLY A 112 -6.01 -15.48 40.26
CA GLY A 112 -6.77 -15.09 41.44
C GLY A 112 -6.94 -16.29 42.36
N ARG A 113 -6.01 -16.42 43.32
CA ARG A 113 -6.08 -17.33 44.46
C ARG A 113 -6.95 -16.70 45.55
N GLY A 114 -8.08 -17.34 45.81
CA GLY A 114 -8.64 -17.59 47.15
C GLY A 114 -9.17 -16.42 47.97
N ASP A 115 -10.49 -16.47 48.21
CA ASP A 115 -11.10 -16.65 49.54
C ASP A 115 -12.48 -17.31 49.39
#